data_AF-A0A935Z518-F1
#
_entry.id   AF-A0A935Z518-F1
#
_cell.length_a   1.000
_cell.length_b   1.000
_cell.length_c   1.000
_cell.angle_alpha   90.00
_cell.angle_beta   90.00
_cell.angle_gamma   90.00
#
_symmetry.space_group_name_H-M   'P 1'
#
loop_
_entity.id
_entity.type
_entity.pdbx_description
1 polymer ?
#
loop_
_entity_poly.entity_id
_entity_poly.type
_entity_poly.pdbx_seq_one_letter_code
_entity_poly.pdbx_strand_id
1 'polypeptide(L)'
;MNRTTTRTKAGIVLLFCAMALVACKKKRPPPNTGVPECDEYIVAYEACIDKMGAMARSAAESALKAQRDGFEKAAATPEAKKALGPQCKQLKESIKASCP
;
A
#
# COMPACT_ATOMS: atom_id res chain seq x y z
N MET A 1 19.18 -35.21 -40.43
CA MET A 1 19.73 -35.11 -39.05
C MET A 1 18.72 -34.33 -38.22
N ASN A 2 17.83 -34.92 -37.42
CA ASN A 2 18.00 -35.72 -36.20
C ASN A 2 18.35 -34.85 -34.95
N ARG A 3 17.38 -34.85 -34.01
CA ARG A 3 17.42 -34.52 -32.56
C ARG A 3 16.81 -33.18 -32.06
N THR A 4 15.70 -33.40 -31.34
CA THR A 4 15.25 -32.80 -30.05
C THR A 4 14.69 -31.37 -30.08
N THR A 5 13.37 -31.13 -30.07
CA THR A 5 12.35 -31.52 -29.07
C THR A 5 12.64 -30.94 -27.67
N THR A 6 11.92 -29.84 -27.36
CA THR A 6 11.39 -29.43 -26.05
C THR A 6 12.31 -29.41 -24.81
N ARG A 7 12.61 -28.20 -24.32
CA ARG A 7 12.75 -27.78 -22.90
C ARG A 7 13.43 -26.39 -22.96
N THR A 8 12.85 -25.27 -22.52
CA THR A 8 12.24 -25.08 -21.21
C THR A 8 11.37 -23.82 -21.23
N LYS A 9 10.05 -24.01 -21.43
CA LYS A 9 9.01 -23.17 -20.81
C LYS A 9 9.14 -23.31 -19.27
N ALA A 10 10.18 -22.72 -18.69
CA ALA A 10 10.36 -22.56 -17.23
C ALA A 10 11.43 -21.51 -16.85
N GLY A 11 12.01 -20.77 -17.82
CA GLY A 11 13.08 -19.79 -17.54
C GLY A 11 12.65 -18.33 -17.46
N ILE A 12 11.50 -17.96 -18.03
CA ILE A 12 11.03 -16.55 -18.09
C ILE A 12 10.07 -16.19 -16.94
N VAL A 13 9.55 -17.18 -16.20
CA VAL A 13 8.68 -16.98 -15.04
C VAL A 13 9.45 -16.85 -13.71
N LEU A 14 10.78 -17.04 -13.71
CA LEU A 14 11.62 -16.91 -12.51
C LEU A 14 12.43 -15.61 -12.43
N LEU A 15 12.41 -14.75 -13.47
CA LEU A 15 13.04 -13.43 -13.43
C LEU A 15 12.09 -12.27 -13.10
N PHE A 16 10.80 -12.54 -12.86
CA PHE A 16 9.82 -11.55 -12.42
C PHE A 16 9.67 -11.45 -10.89
N CYS A 17 10.34 -12.31 -10.11
CA CYS A 17 10.34 -12.27 -8.64
C CYS A 17 11.56 -11.58 -8.00
N ALA A 18 12.53 -11.08 -8.78
CA ALA A 18 13.75 -10.47 -8.23
C ALA A 18 13.76 -8.92 -8.25
N MET A 19 12.67 -8.27 -8.66
CA MET A 19 12.56 -6.81 -8.78
C MET A 19 11.69 -6.15 -7.70
N ALA A 20 11.60 -6.74 -6.50
CA ALA A 20 10.82 -6.21 -5.37
C ALA A 20 11.66 -5.74 -4.17
N LEU A 21 13.00 -5.73 -4.25
CA LEU A 21 13.89 -5.40 -3.12
C LEU A 21 14.60 -4.03 -3.24
N VAL A 22 14.08 -3.11 -4.05
CA VAL A 22 14.60 -1.73 -4.14
C VAL A 22 13.47 -0.73 -4.01
N ALA A 23 12.95 -0.55 -2.79
CA ALA A 23 12.18 0.65 -2.45
C ALA A 23 12.66 1.18 -1.10
N CYS A 24 13.39 2.28 -1.18
CA CYS A 24 14.08 3.00 -0.12
C CYS A 24 13.31 3.13 1.19
N LYS A 25 14.09 3.10 2.28
CA LYS A 25 13.88 3.91 3.50
C LYS A 25 13.41 5.33 3.13
N LYS A 26 12.13 5.54 2.88
CA LYS A 26 11.52 6.88 2.91
C LYS A 26 10.95 7.04 4.30
N LYS A 27 11.58 7.91 5.11
CA LYS A 27 10.88 8.55 6.23
C LYS A 27 9.54 9.02 5.69
N ARG A 28 8.45 8.45 6.17
CA ARG A 28 7.12 8.83 5.71
C ARG A 28 6.91 10.28 6.11
N PRO A 29 6.60 11.19 5.15
CA PRO A 29 6.14 12.51 5.53
C PRO A 29 4.87 12.38 6.38
N PRO A 30 4.51 13.38 7.20
CA PRO A 30 3.25 13.36 7.94
C PRO A 30 2.05 13.20 6.99
N PRO A 31 0.95 12.56 7.42
CA PRO A 31 -0.27 12.44 6.63
C PRO A 31 -0.80 13.84 6.31
N ASN A 32 -0.60 14.27 5.06
CA ASN A 32 -1.16 15.50 4.53
C ASN A 32 -1.84 15.18 3.21
N THR A 33 -2.90 14.38 3.29
CA THR A 33 -3.78 14.11 2.15
C THR A 33 -4.69 15.30 1.85
N GLY A 34 -4.77 16.28 2.76
CA GLY A 34 -5.64 17.44 2.62
C GLY A 34 -7.13 17.11 2.86
N VAL A 35 -7.41 15.92 3.40
CA VAL A 35 -8.72 15.46 3.86
C VAL A 35 -8.53 14.92 5.29
N PRO A 36 -9.04 15.62 6.32
CA PRO A 36 -8.73 15.30 7.71
C PRO A 36 -9.13 13.87 8.10
N GLU A 37 -10.23 13.35 7.56
CA GLU A 37 -10.68 11.97 7.83
C GLU A 37 -9.71 10.92 7.26
N CYS A 38 -9.07 11.20 6.13
CA CYS A 38 -8.04 10.34 5.55
C CYS A 38 -6.75 10.42 6.35
N ASP A 39 -6.39 11.59 6.87
CA ASP A 39 -5.23 11.75 7.74
C ASP A 39 -5.41 10.99 9.06
N GLU A 40 -6.62 11.03 9.66
CA GLU A 40 -6.96 10.21 10.83
C GLU A 40 -6.90 8.70 10.54
N TYR A 41 -7.37 8.28 9.36
CA TYR A 41 -7.26 6.89 8.92
C TYR A 41 -5.80 6.45 8.84
N ILE A 42 -4.93 7.27 8.25
CA ILE A 42 -3.50 6.97 8.13
C ILE A 42 -2.87 6.82 9.50
N VAL A 43 -3.17 7.72 10.45
CA VAL A 43 -2.68 7.61 11.83
C VAL A 43 -3.15 6.32 12.50
N ALA A 44 -4.43 5.95 12.34
CA ALA A 44 -4.95 4.70 12.87
C ALA A 44 -4.28 3.46 12.24
N TYR A 45 -4.00 3.51 10.94
CA TYR A 45 -3.29 2.44 10.23
C TYR A 45 -1.82 2.34 10.68
N GLU A 46 -1.11 3.47 10.83
CA GLU A 46 0.28 3.49 11.33
C GLU A 46 0.36 2.90 12.75
N ALA A 47 -0.55 3.30 13.64
CA ALA A 47 -0.64 2.75 14.99
C ALA A 47 -0.95 1.23 14.99
N CYS A 48 -1.72 0.76 14.03
CA CYS A 48 -1.97 -0.66 13.84
C CYS A 48 -0.73 -1.42 13.35
N ILE A 49 -0.04 -0.89 12.36
CA ILE A 49 1.23 -1.42 11.85
C ILE A 49 2.25 -1.54 12.99
N ASP A 50 2.26 -0.61 13.95
CA ASP A 50 3.12 -0.66 15.12
C ASP A 50 2.90 -1.88 16.02
N LYS A 51 1.70 -2.44 16.01
CA LYS A 51 1.37 -3.66 16.75
C LYS A 51 1.61 -4.95 15.94
N MET A 52 1.86 -4.83 14.63
CA MET A 52 2.10 -5.97 13.75
C MET A 52 3.55 -6.48 13.84
N GLY A 53 3.73 -7.78 13.62
CA GLY A 53 5.07 -8.38 13.50
C GLY A 53 5.84 -7.83 12.29
N ALA A 54 7.17 -7.79 12.38
CA ALA A 54 8.06 -7.13 11.41
C ALA A 54 7.84 -7.54 9.93
N MET A 55 7.47 -8.81 9.70
CA MET A 55 7.22 -9.33 8.35
C MET A 55 5.92 -8.78 7.73
N ALA A 56 4.85 -8.67 8.53
CA ALA A 56 3.58 -8.07 8.11
C ALA A 56 3.68 -6.54 8.01
N ARG A 57 4.49 -5.95 8.89
CA ARG A 57 4.75 -4.52 8.95
C ARG A 57 5.16 -3.98 7.59
N SER A 58 6.27 -4.46 7.02
CA SER A 58 6.82 -3.93 5.75
C SER A 58 5.81 -3.94 4.58
N ALA A 59 5.03 -5.02 4.46
CA ALA A 59 3.98 -5.12 3.45
C ALA A 59 2.85 -4.09 3.69
N ALA A 60 2.41 -3.97 4.94
CA ALA A 60 1.40 -3.00 5.36
C ALA A 60 1.88 -1.55 5.21
N GLU A 61 3.15 -1.27 5.47
CA GLU A 61 3.76 0.05 5.26
C GLU A 61 3.75 0.45 3.78
N SER A 62 4.06 -0.50 2.91
CA SER A 62 4.04 -0.31 1.46
C SER A 62 2.62 -0.09 0.94
N ALA A 63 1.65 -0.87 1.43
CA ALA A 63 0.24 -0.71 1.10
C ALA A 63 -0.30 0.66 1.56
N LEU A 64 0.02 1.05 2.81
CA LEU A 64 -0.39 2.36 3.33
C LEU A 64 0.22 3.49 2.51
N LYS A 65 1.49 3.38 2.10
CA LYS A 65 2.11 4.37 1.23
C LYS A 65 1.36 4.52 -0.10
N ALA A 66 1.00 3.41 -0.75
CA ALA A 66 0.24 3.46 -2.00
C ALA A 66 -1.14 4.12 -1.81
N GLN A 67 -1.80 3.88 -0.69
CA GLN A 67 -3.07 4.53 -0.35
C GLN A 67 -2.91 6.03 -0.13
N ARG A 68 -1.87 6.45 0.60
CA ARG A 68 -1.54 7.87 0.82
C ARG A 68 -1.32 8.60 -0.50
N ASP A 69 -0.47 8.05 -1.36
CA ASP A 69 -0.19 8.61 -2.68
C ASP A 69 -1.49 8.67 -3.54
N GLY A 70 -2.41 7.72 -3.36
CA GLY A 70 -3.73 7.71 -4.00
C GLY A 70 -4.69 8.77 -3.46
N PHE A 71 -4.75 8.94 -2.13
CA PHE A 71 -5.57 9.97 -1.49
C PHE A 71 -5.07 11.37 -1.84
N GLU A 72 -3.76 11.62 -1.86
CA GLU A 72 -3.19 12.90 -2.29
C GLU A 72 -3.60 13.25 -3.74
N LYS A 73 -3.52 12.27 -4.65
CA LYS A 73 -3.95 12.45 -6.04
C LYS A 73 -5.45 12.71 -6.17
N ALA A 74 -6.26 11.94 -5.46
CA ALA A 74 -7.71 12.14 -5.44
C ALA A 74 -8.08 13.47 -4.78
N ALA A 75 -7.34 13.90 -3.76
CA ALA A 75 -7.54 15.17 -3.09
C ALA A 75 -7.11 16.41 -3.92
N ALA A 76 -6.58 16.20 -5.12
CA ALA A 76 -6.25 17.28 -6.05
C ALA A 76 -7.48 18.09 -6.48
N THR A 77 -8.69 17.50 -6.45
CA THR A 77 -9.94 18.21 -6.77
C THR A 77 -10.86 18.32 -5.55
N PRO A 78 -11.60 19.43 -5.38
CA PRO A 78 -12.51 19.60 -4.24
C PRO A 78 -13.65 18.58 -4.21
N GLU A 79 -14.12 18.12 -5.37
CA GLU A 79 -15.19 17.14 -5.49
C GLU A 79 -14.75 15.76 -5.00
N ALA A 80 -13.54 15.32 -5.37
CA ALA A 80 -12.98 14.08 -4.89
C ALA A 80 -12.59 14.15 -3.41
N LYS A 81 -12.14 15.32 -2.90
CA LYS A 81 -11.98 15.54 -1.44
C LYS A 81 -13.28 15.29 -0.67
N LYS A 82 -14.42 15.78 -1.17
CA LYS A 82 -15.73 15.55 -0.54
C LYS A 82 -16.13 14.07 -0.55
N ALA A 83 -15.81 13.34 -1.61
CA ALA A 83 -16.07 11.90 -1.70
C ALA A 83 -15.13 11.06 -0.81
N LEU A 84 -13.90 11.53 -0.59
CA LEU A 84 -12.87 10.83 0.21
C LEU A 84 -13.20 10.79 1.70
N GLY A 85 -13.78 11.84 2.27
CA GLY A 85 -14.09 11.89 3.71
C GLY A 85 -14.87 10.66 4.22
N PRO A 86 -16.05 10.36 3.65
CA PRO A 86 -16.83 9.16 4.01
C PRO A 86 -16.09 7.84 3.77
N GLN A 87 -15.34 7.73 2.65
CA GLN A 87 -14.58 6.53 2.33
C GLN A 87 -13.47 6.26 3.34
N CYS A 88 -12.69 7.28 3.69
CA CYS A 88 -11.65 7.21 4.70
C CYS A 88 -12.20 6.90 6.09
N LYS A 89 -13.39 7.40 6.41
CA LYS A 89 -14.09 7.05 7.65
C LYS A 89 -14.44 5.55 7.69
N GLN A 90 -14.97 4.99 6.61
CA GLN A 90 -15.26 3.56 6.52
C GLN A 90 -13.98 2.71 6.60
N LEU A 91 -12.92 3.14 5.92
CA LEU A 91 -11.60 2.50 6.00
C LEU A 91 -11.03 2.52 7.42
N LYS A 92 -11.18 3.63 8.16
CA LYS A 92 -10.79 3.75 9.57
C LYS A 92 -11.54 2.76 10.46
N GLU A 93 -12.84 2.62 10.28
CA GLU A 93 -13.63 1.63 11.03
C GLU A 93 -13.23 0.19 10.66
N SER A 94 -12.95 -0.09 9.40
CA SER A 94 -12.43 -1.40 8.96
C SER A 94 -11.07 -1.73 9.58
N ILE A 95 -10.16 -0.76 9.66
CA ILE A 95 -8.86 -0.92 10.33
C ILE A 95 -9.03 -1.17 11.82
N LYS A 96 -9.87 -0.40 12.50
CA LYS A 96 -10.16 -0.65 13.92
C LYS A 96 -10.70 -2.05 14.17
N ALA A 97 -11.50 -2.59 13.25
CA ALA A 97 -12.05 -3.94 13.37
C ALA A 97 -11.04 -5.05 13.04
N SER A 98 -10.05 -4.77 12.19
CA SER A 98 -9.11 -5.78 11.67
C SER A 98 -7.73 -5.73 12.34
N CYS A 99 -7.43 -4.64 13.05
CA CYS A 99 -6.17 -4.45 13.73
C CYS A 99 -6.19 -5.01 15.15
N PRO A 100 -5.11 -5.72 15.55
CA PRO A 100 -4.98 -6.27 16.89
C PRO A 100 -4.81 -5.18 17.98
#